data_AF-A0A8J6LZT4-F1
#
_entry.id   AF-A0A8J6LZT4-F1
#
_cell.length_a   1.000
_cell.length_b   1.000
_cell.length_c   1.000
_cell.angle_alpha   90.00
_cell.angle_beta   90.00
_cell.angle_gamma   90.00
#
_symmetry.space_group_name_H-M   'P 1'
#
loop_
_entity.id
_entity.type
_entity.pdbx_description
1 polymer ?
#
loop_
_entity_poly.entity_id
_entity_poly.type
_entity_poly.pdbx_seq_one_letter_code
_entity_poly.pdbx_strand_id
1 'polypeptide(L)'
;MTRKKRVVFIAAAALLLAAVALFLLLAAKKPVFTYGGHTGTSVSETVSWQQRGSFVPKKITAKDGLGRDLTGAITGDESAAPSAPGDHKIVYRVKNLLGISGRFTLTVHYVDDLAPQFSGPDTIAYTGPEMDLSAAAIGLTASDDVDGDLSAGITYSGQVDAATPGDYPVVYTATDSAGNRATHTVTFTVAAAPAVPTGGSDAGSGGGTAGPITYENGIVEPTSITPTVISDPDSVTAVVNKYRALPDGWEPNDLVSITTNGAGAGYLRAPAAAAWEQMQQAAKEQGLTLIGFSAYRSQATQNRLYFNYRASDVQNAAMYSAYPRRSEHELGLAIDIGYNMTCADDFAESAQGRWLAQNAHRYGFVLRYLPDKVLVTQYAYEPWHYRYVGPDLAAALWQSGQTLEEYFGLQ
;
A
#
# COMPACT_ATOMS: atom_id res chain seq x y z
N MET A 1 -79.30 -61.33 30.72
CA MET A 1 -78.08 -61.76 30.00
C MET A 1 -77.39 -62.86 30.78
N THR A 2 -77.00 -63.96 30.13
CA THR A 2 -76.18 -65.02 30.76
C THR A 2 -74.81 -64.46 31.20
N ARG A 3 -74.16 -65.07 32.21
CA ARG A 3 -72.85 -64.63 32.73
C ARG A 3 -71.81 -64.46 31.61
N LYS A 4 -71.80 -65.39 30.63
CA LYS A 4 -71.02 -65.27 29.38
C LYS A 4 -71.35 -64.02 28.57
N LYS A 5 -72.63 -63.72 28.32
CA LYS A 5 -73.04 -62.51 27.59
C LYS A 5 -72.61 -61.22 28.31
N ARG A 6 -72.66 -61.17 29.66
CA ARG A 6 -72.17 -60.01 30.44
C ARG A 6 -70.66 -59.82 30.33
N VAL A 7 -69.88 -60.89 30.42
CA VAL A 7 -68.40 -60.83 30.26
C VAL A 7 -68.02 -60.37 28.86
N VAL A 8 -68.69 -60.86 27.81
CA VAL A 8 -68.48 -60.40 26.43
C VAL A 8 -68.83 -58.93 26.26
N PHE A 9 -69.92 -58.45 26.87
CA PHE A 9 -70.33 -57.04 26.79
C PHE A 9 -69.36 -56.12 27.53
N ILE A 10 -68.88 -56.50 28.71
CA ILE A 10 -67.89 -55.73 29.48
C ILE A 10 -66.55 -55.71 28.74
N ALA A 11 -66.12 -56.84 28.17
CA ALA A 11 -64.91 -56.91 27.36
C ALA A 11 -65.00 -56.02 26.10
N ALA A 12 -66.15 -56.05 25.39
CA ALA A 12 -66.38 -55.19 24.23
C ALA A 12 -66.41 -53.69 24.60
N ALA A 13 -67.03 -53.33 25.73
CA ALA A 13 -67.04 -51.95 26.23
C ALA A 13 -65.64 -51.47 26.65
N ALA A 14 -64.85 -52.33 27.30
CA ALA A 14 -63.46 -52.03 27.66
C ALA A 14 -62.57 -51.88 26.41
N LEU A 15 -62.77 -52.71 25.38
CA LEU A 15 -62.06 -52.59 24.10
C LEU A 15 -62.40 -51.27 23.39
N LEU A 16 -63.68 -50.88 23.39
CA LEU A 16 -64.14 -49.62 22.82
C LEU A 16 -63.55 -48.41 23.56
N LEU A 17 -63.55 -48.44 24.90
CA LEU A 17 -62.92 -47.40 25.72
C LEU A 17 -61.41 -47.30 25.46
N ALA A 18 -60.71 -48.42 25.36
CA ALA A 18 -59.30 -48.46 25.02
C ALA A 18 -59.04 -47.91 23.61
N ALA A 19 -59.88 -48.24 22.63
CA ALA A 19 -59.79 -47.71 21.27
C ALA A 19 -60.04 -46.20 21.21
N VAL A 20 -61.04 -45.68 21.93
CA VAL A 20 -61.32 -44.24 22.04
C VAL A 20 -60.16 -43.52 22.75
N ALA A 21 -59.63 -44.09 23.83
CA ALA A 21 -58.48 -43.53 24.54
C ALA A 21 -57.23 -43.48 23.65
N LEU A 22 -56.94 -44.55 22.91
CA LEU A 22 -55.83 -44.59 21.96
C LEU A 22 -56.02 -43.59 20.82
N PHE A 23 -57.24 -43.46 20.29
CA PHE A 23 -57.58 -42.45 19.28
C PHE A 23 -57.33 -41.04 19.79
N LEU A 24 -57.79 -40.71 21.01
CA LEU A 24 -57.57 -39.40 21.62
C LEU A 24 -56.07 -39.13 21.88
N LEU A 25 -55.33 -40.14 22.34
CA LEU A 25 -53.87 -40.08 22.53
C LEU A 25 -53.12 -39.78 21.21
N LEU A 26 -53.52 -40.45 20.12
CA LEU A 26 -52.93 -40.21 18.80
C LEU A 26 -53.36 -38.86 18.22
N ALA A 27 -54.64 -38.49 18.34
CA ALA A 27 -55.17 -37.21 17.88
C ALA A 27 -54.56 -36.02 18.65
N ALA A 28 -54.13 -36.21 19.89
CA ALA A 28 -53.47 -35.19 20.70
C ALA A 28 -51.99 -34.97 20.35
N LYS A 29 -51.38 -35.77 19.46
CA LYS A 29 -50.00 -35.55 19.03
C LYS A 29 -49.89 -34.31 18.15
N LYS A 30 -48.77 -33.60 18.28
CA LYS A 30 -48.42 -32.49 17.38
C LYS A 30 -48.29 -33.01 15.93
N PRO A 31 -48.60 -32.17 14.94
CA PRO A 31 -48.25 -32.44 13.55
C PRO A 31 -46.77 -32.77 13.39
N VAL A 32 -46.47 -33.78 12.57
CA VAL A 32 -45.12 -34.19 12.18
C VAL A 32 -44.86 -33.67 10.77
N PHE A 33 -43.76 -32.95 10.59
CA PHE A 33 -43.38 -32.37 9.31
C PHE A 33 -42.32 -33.21 8.61
N THR A 34 -42.37 -33.23 7.28
CA THR A 34 -41.31 -33.76 6.42
C THR A 34 -40.93 -32.71 5.37
N TYR A 35 -39.67 -32.26 5.38
CA TYR A 35 -39.13 -31.28 4.42
C TYR A 35 -38.05 -31.94 3.56
N GLY A 36 -38.25 -31.99 2.24
CA GLY A 36 -37.27 -32.59 1.33
C GLY A 36 -36.88 -34.05 1.67
N GLY A 37 -37.78 -34.79 2.35
CA GLY A 37 -37.52 -36.14 2.85
C GLY A 37 -37.04 -36.24 4.30
N HIS A 38 -36.64 -35.13 4.94
CA HIS A 38 -36.24 -35.09 6.35
C HIS A 38 -37.46 -34.89 7.26
N THR A 39 -37.67 -35.82 8.21
CA THR A 39 -38.74 -35.70 9.22
C THR A 39 -38.19 -35.13 10.51
N GLY A 40 -38.76 -34.03 10.99
CA GLY A 40 -38.23 -33.34 12.16
C GLY A 40 -38.97 -32.06 12.51
N THR A 41 -38.29 -31.18 13.26
CA THR A 41 -38.80 -29.85 13.66
C THR A 41 -37.95 -28.71 13.11
N SER A 42 -36.80 -29.00 12.53
CA SER A 42 -35.95 -28.02 11.85
C SER A 42 -34.99 -28.67 10.88
N VAL A 43 -34.50 -27.89 9.91
CA VAL A 43 -33.38 -28.23 9.03
C VAL A 43 -32.63 -26.96 8.66
N SER A 44 -31.38 -27.12 8.22
CA SER A 44 -30.57 -26.04 7.66
C SER A 44 -30.21 -26.31 6.20
N GLU A 45 -30.17 -25.25 5.39
CA GLU A 45 -29.64 -25.28 4.01
C GLU A 45 -28.67 -24.12 3.82
N THR A 46 -27.63 -24.30 3.01
CA THR A 46 -26.67 -23.24 2.65
C THR A 46 -26.93 -22.79 1.23
N VAL A 47 -26.95 -21.49 1.00
CA VAL A 47 -27.26 -20.89 -0.30
C VAL A 47 -26.25 -19.77 -0.57
N SER A 48 -25.66 -19.74 -1.76
CA SER A 48 -24.82 -18.60 -2.19
C SER A 48 -25.64 -17.32 -2.20
N TRP A 49 -25.03 -16.21 -1.78
CA TRP A 49 -25.66 -14.89 -1.76
C TRP A 49 -26.23 -14.46 -3.11
N GLN A 50 -25.57 -14.87 -4.20
CA GLN A 50 -26.00 -14.63 -5.58
C GLN A 50 -27.33 -15.32 -5.92
N GLN A 51 -27.66 -16.41 -5.22
CA GLN A 51 -28.87 -17.20 -5.45
C GLN A 51 -30.04 -16.79 -4.55
N ARG A 52 -29.90 -15.73 -3.73
CA ARG A 52 -30.95 -15.33 -2.78
C ARG A 52 -32.30 -15.02 -3.42
N GLY A 53 -32.31 -14.45 -4.62
CA GLY A 53 -33.53 -14.12 -5.36
C GLY A 53 -34.17 -15.31 -6.07
N SER A 54 -33.45 -16.42 -6.24
CA SER A 54 -33.90 -17.62 -6.96
C SER A 54 -34.06 -18.85 -6.05
N PHE A 55 -33.81 -18.71 -4.75
CA PHE A 55 -33.99 -19.78 -3.78
C PHE A 55 -35.46 -20.20 -3.69
N VAL A 56 -35.73 -21.49 -3.95
CA VAL A 56 -37.04 -22.09 -3.80
C VAL A 56 -36.95 -23.20 -2.74
N PRO A 57 -37.66 -23.09 -1.59
CA PRO A 57 -37.68 -24.14 -0.59
C PRO A 57 -38.16 -25.48 -1.15
N LYS A 58 -37.59 -26.57 -0.65
CA LYS A 58 -38.06 -27.93 -0.99
C LYS A 58 -39.49 -28.13 -0.51
N LYS A 59 -40.17 -29.11 -1.12
CA LYS A 59 -41.51 -29.51 -0.71
C LYS A 59 -41.56 -29.87 0.79
N ILE A 60 -42.50 -29.24 1.50
CA ILE A 60 -42.85 -29.56 2.88
C ILE A 60 -44.21 -30.27 2.93
N THR A 61 -44.31 -31.28 3.78
CA THR A 61 -45.57 -31.99 4.08
C THR A 61 -45.75 -32.11 5.58
N ALA A 62 -46.98 -32.34 6.03
CA ALA A 62 -47.27 -32.59 7.44
C ALA A 62 -48.35 -33.64 7.60
N LYS A 63 -48.24 -34.47 8.64
CA LYS A 63 -49.29 -35.41 9.05
C LYS A 63 -49.63 -35.24 10.53
N ASP A 64 -50.88 -35.50 10.90
CA ASP A 64 -51.25 -35.57 12.32
C ASP A 64 -50.88 -36.93 12.93
N GLY A 65 -51.12 -37.10 14.24
CA GLY A 65 -50.80 -38.35 14.93
C GLY A 65 -51.67 -39.55 14.53
N LEU A 66 -52.73 -39.34 13.74
CA LEU A 66 -53.54 -40.39 13.12
C LEU A 66 -53.09 -40.70 11.68
N GLY A 67 -52.07 -40.00 11.17
CA GLY A 67 -51.53 -40.17 9.83
C GLY A 67 -52.28 -39.41 8.72
N ARG A 68 -53.24 -38.55 9.07
CA ARG A 68 -53.98 -37.74 8.09
C ARG A 68 -53.07 -36.65 7.53
N ASP A 69 -53.20 -36.39 6.23
CA ASP A 69 -52.44 -35.35 5.54
C ASP A 69 -52.93 -33.95 5.91
N LEU A 70 -52.01 -33.11 6.39
CA LEU A 70 -52.23 -31.71 6.74
C LEU A 70 -51.50 -30.75 5.78
N THR A 71 -50.86 -31.27 4.71
CA THR A 71 -49.97 -30.50 3.84
C THR A 71 -50.61 -29.23 3.27
N GLY A 72 -51.85 -29.30 2.81
CA GLY A 72 -52.56 -28.14 2.25
C GLY A 72 -52.96 -27.07 3.27
N ALA A 73 -52.82 -27.35 4.58
CA ALA A 73 -53.11 -26.41 5.66
C ALA A 73 -51.85 -25.79 6.28
N ILE A 74 -50.66 -26.12 5.76
CA ILE A 74 -49.40 -25.53 6.20
C ILE A 74 -49.39 -24.05 5.78
N THR A 75 -49.09 -23.18 6.73
CA THR A 75 -48.79 -21.77 6.47
C THR A 75 -47.29 -21.54 6.72
N GLY A 76 -46.60 -20.95 5.75
CA GLY A 76 -45.20 -20.51 5.88
C GLY A 76 -45.11 -18.99 5.92
N ASP A 77 -44.18 -18.48 6.73
CA ASP A 77 -43.72 -17.09 6.63
C ASP A 77 -42.53 -17.04 5.66
N GLU A 78 -42.83 -17.22 4.38
CA GLU A 78 -41.86 -17.12 3.30
C GLU A 78 -41.62 -15.62 3.05
N SER A 79 -40.68 -15.05 3.81
CA SER A 79 -40.36 -13.63 3.69
C SER A 79 -39.75 -13.32 2.32
N ALA A 80 -39.71 -12.03 1.98
CA ALA A 80 -38.87 -11.52 0.89
C ALA A 80 -37.40 -11.97 1.07
N ALA A 81 -36.67 -12.05 -0.05
CA ALA A 81 -35.25 -12.35 -0.05
C ALA A 81 -34.49 -11.42 0.91
N PRO A 82 -33.52 -11.94 1.68
CA PRO A 82 -32.80 -11.14 2.67
C PRO A 82 -32.01 -10.01 1.99
N SER A 83 -31.80 -8.92 2.74
CA SER A 83 -31.04 -7.74 2.30
C SER A 83 -29.55 -7.79 2.65
N ALA A 84 -29.11 -8.76 3.47
CA ALA A 84 -27.71 -9.04 3.77
C ALA A 84 -27.48 -10.55 3.99
N PRO A 85 -26.24 -11.08 3.82
CA PRO A 85 -25.90 -12.47 4.14
C PRO A 85 -26.16 -12.85 5.60
N GLY A 86 -26.19 -14.16 5.87
CA GLY A 86 -26.37 -14.74 7.19
C GLY A 86 -27.58 -15.67 7.34
N ASP A 87 -27.94 -15.94 8.59
CA ASP A 87 -28.99 -16.88 8.96
C ASP A 87 -30.38 -16.28 8.79
N HIS A 88 -31.17 -16.89 7.92
CA HIS A 88 -32.56 -16.51 7.70
C HIS A 88 -33.52 -17.65 8.01
N LYS A 89 -34.63 -17.39 8.72
CA LYS A 89 -35.53 -18.44 9.21
C LYS A 89 -36.90 -18.37 8.56
N ILE A 90 -37.27 -19.44 7.86
CA ILE A 90 -38.63 -19.68 7.37
C ILE A 90 -39.34 -20.60 8.34
N VAL A 91 -40.48 -20.14 8.89
CA VAL A 91 -41.22 -20.88 9.91
C VAL A 91 -42.55 -21.36 9.36
N TYR A 92 -42.69 -22.68 9.26
CA TYR A 92 -43.93 -23.34 8.86
C TYR A 92 -44.75 -23.73 10.08
N ARG A 93 -46.07 -23.55 9.99
CA ARG A 93 -47.02 -23.83 11.06
C ARG A 93 -48.22 -24.56 10.48
N VAL A 94 -48.75 -25.50 11.26
CA VAL A 94 -50.03 -26.14 10.96
C VAL A 94 -50.71 -26.55 12.25
N LYS A 95 -52.04 -26.54 12.27
CA LYS A 95 -52.84 -27.03 13.40
C LYS A 95 -53.49 -28.35 13.02
N ASN A 96 -53.55 -29.29 13.96
CA ASN A 96 -54.40 -30.47 13.79
C ASN A 96 -55.88 -30.12 14.08
N LEU A 97 -56.76 -31.11 13.95
CA LEU A 97 -58.21 -30.93 14.14
C LEU A 97 -58.61 -30.48 15.57
N LEU A 98 -57.75 -30.70 16.56
CA LEU A 98 -57.93 -30.25 17.95
C LEU A 98 -57.33 -28.86 18.21
N GLY A 99 -56.83 -28.18 17.17
CA GLY A 99 -56.19 -26.87 17.28
C GLY A 99 -54.74 -26.92 17.78
N ILE A 100 -54.16 -28.10 17.99
CA ILE A 100 -52.78 -28.25 18.48
C ILE A 100 -51.82 -27.85 17.36
N SER A 101 -50.97 -26.88 17.64
CA SER A 101 -50.03 -26.32 16.68
C SER A 101 -48.73 -27.12 16.61
N GLY A 102 -48.31 -27.45 15.39
CA GLY A 102 -46.96 -27.89 15.05
C GLY A 102 -46.16 -26.74 14.44
N ARG A 103 -44.83 -26.80 14.57
CA ARG A 103 -43.89 -25.86 13.97
C ARG A 103 -42.73 -26.62 13.33
N PHE A 104 -42.32 -26.17 12.15
CA PHE A 104 -41.06 -26.55 11.52
C PHE A 104 -40.27 -25.28 11.17
N THR A 105 -38.95 -25.28 11.40
CA THR A 105 -38.09 -24.12 11.09
C THR A 105 -37.02 -24.53 10.07
N LEU A 106 -37.05 -23.92 8.89
CA LEU A 106 -35.95 -23.98 7.94
C LEU A 106 -35.03 -22.78 8.21
N THR A 107 -33.76 -23.04 8.52
CA THR A 107 -32.72 -22.01 8.58
C THR A 107 -31.94 -22.04 7.26
N VAL A 108 -31.99 -20.95 6.49
CA VAL A 108 -31.20 -20.78 5.29
C VAL A 108 -29.98 -19.94 5.65
N HIS A 109 -28.80 -20.50 5.47
CA HIS A 109 -27.52 -19.84 5.68
C HIS A 109 -27.07 -19.24 4.35
N TYR A 110 -27.31 -17.94 4.16
CA TYR A 110 -26.83 -17.22 2.98
C TYR A 110 -25.36 -16.86 3.17
N VAL A 111 -24.51 -17.41 2.32
CA VAL A 111 -23.06 -17.21 2.39
C VAL A 111 -22.61 -16.36 1.22
N ASP A 112 -21.76 -15.38 1.51
CA ASP A 112 -20.99 -14.72 0.48
C ASP A 112 -19.80 -15.62 0.12
N ASP A 113 -19.79 -16.10 -1.12
CA ASP A 113 -18.84 -17.07 -1.65
C ASP A 113 -18.10 -16.57 -2.89
N LEU A 114 -18.27 -15.28 -3.24
CA LEU A 114 -17.53 -14.65 -4.32
C LEU A 114 -16.30 -13.94 -3.76
N ALA A 115 -15.19 -14.05 -4.49
CA ALA A 115 -13.98 -13.33 -4.15
C ALA A 115 -14.00 -11.90 -4.75
N PRO A 116 -13.29 -10.94 -4.13
CA PRO A 116 -13.15 -9.60 -4.68
C PRO A 116 -12.64 -9.58 -6.12
N GLN A 117 -13.06 -8.59 -6.89
CA GLN A 117 -12.59 -8.36 -8.26
C GLN A 117 -11.68 -7.13 -8.32
N PHE A 118 -10.54 -7.26 -8.98
CA PHE A 118 -9.60 -6.17 -9.20
C PHE A 118 -9.94 -5.38 -10.47
N SER A 119 -9.63 -4.08 -10.46
CA SER A 119 -9.62 -3.21 -11.63
C SER A 119 -8.40 -2.29 -11.59
N GLY A 120 -7.63 -2.27 -12.67
CA GLY A 120 -6.39 -1.49 -12.75
C GLY A 120 -5.43 -2.05 -13.80
N PRO A 121 -4.14 -1.64 -13.75
CA PRO A 121 -3.15 -2.07 -14.74
C PRO A 121 -2.68 -3.51 -14.53
N ASP A 122 -2.34 -4.19 -15.63
CA ASP A 122 -1.61 -5.49 -15.60
C ASP A 122 -0.09 -5.29 -15.68
N THR A 123 0.36 -4.18 -16.27
CA THR A 123 1.77 -3.83 -16.46
C THR A 123 1.99 -2.35 -16.19
N ILE A 124 3.11 -2.02 -15.57
CA ILE A 124 3.55 -0.64 -15.33
C ILE A 124 4.98 -0.49 -15.81
N ALA A 125 5.21 0.46 -16.71
CA ALA A 125 6.55 0.86 -17.10
C ALA A 125 7.11 1.82 -16.05
N TYR A 126 8.28 1.50 -15.50
CA TYR A 126 8.87 2.29 -14.45
C TYR A 126 10.16 2.98 -14.88
N THR A 127 10.25 4.27 -14.56
CA THR A 127 11.38 5.15 -14.92
C THR A 127 11.86 6.03 -13.76
N GLY A 128 11.32 5.85 -12.55
CA GLY A 128 11.61 6.70 -11.38
C GLY A 128 12.81 6.25 -10.52
N PRO A 129 13.21 7.06 -9.51
CA PRO A 129 14.25 6.69 -8.56
C PRO A 129 13.75 5.80 -7.40
N GLU A 130 12.51 5.97 -6.95
CA GLU A 130 11.78 5.12 -5.98
C GLU A 130 10.37 4.77 -6.50
N MET A 131 9.89 3.57 -6.16
CA MET A 131 8.59 3.04 -6.59
C MET A 131 7.69 2.81 -5.39
N ASP A 132 6.59 3.56 -5.32
CA ASP A 132 5.49 3.22 -4.42
C ASP A 132 4.66 2.09 -5.04
N LEU A 133 4.72 0.91 -4.41
CA LEU A 133 3.99 -0.29 -4.82
C LEU A 133 2.56 -0.33 -4.25
N SER A 134 2.14 0.67 -3.48
CA SER A 134 0.78 0.70 -2.95
C SER A 134 -0.26 0.69 -4.06
N ALA A 135 -1.37 -0.03 -3.84
CA ALA A 135 -2.45 -0.12 -4.82
C ALA A 135 -2.96 1.26 -5.24
N ALA A 136 -3.01 2.21 -4.30
CA ALA A 136 -3.39 3.59 -4.56
C ALA A 136 -2.42 4.30 -5.53
N ALA A 137 -1.11 4.17 -5.31
CA ALA A 137 -0.10 4.81 -6.17
C ALA A 137 -0.12 4.30 -7.61
N ILE A 138 -0.52 3.04 -7.79
CA ILE A 138 -0.57 2.40 -9.10
C ILE A 138 -1.98 2.42 -9.74
N GLY A 139 -2.96 3.03 -9.09
CA GLY A 139 -4.35 3.06 -9.58
C GLY A 139 -5.01 1.68 -9.64
N LEU A 140 -4.60 0.75 -8.78
CA LEU A 140 -5.21 -0.56 -8.62
C LEU A 140 -6.31 -0.48 -7.55
N THR A 141 -7.49 -0.96 -7.90
CA THR A 141 -8.68 -0.99 -7.04
C THR A 141 -9.23 -2.40 -6.93
N ALA A 142 -10.01 -2.66 -5.88
CA ALA A 142 -10.71 -3.93 -5.70
C ALA A 142 -12.11 -3.68 -5.16
N SER A 143 -13.10 -4.45 -5.66
CA SER A 143 -14.48 -4.36 -5.21
C SER A 143 -15.14 -5.72 -5.11
N ASP A 144 -16.14 -5.82 -4.24
CA ASP A 144 -16.94 -7.02 -3.99
C ASP A 144 -18.45 -6.71 -4.06
N ASP A 145 -19.29 -7.71 -4.35
CA ASP A 145 -20.74 -7.51 -4.50
C ASP A 145 -21.52 -7.33 -3.19
N VAL A 146 -20.96 -7.78 -2.07
CA VAL A 146 -21.51 -7.60 -0.72
C VAL A 146 -20.81 -6.46 0.00
N ASP A 147 -19.48 -6.42 -0.04
CA ASP A 147 -18.68 -5.48 0.76
C ASP A 147 -18.38 -4.14 0.07
N GLY A 148 -18.60 -4.04 -1.25
CA GLY A 148 -18.36 -2.79 -1.98
C GLY A 148 -16.88 -2.54 -2.24
N ASP A 149 -16.37 -1.32 -1.99
CA ASP A 149 -14.98 -0.95 -2.27
C ASP A 149 -14.01 -1.45 -1.20
N LEU A 150 -13.06 -2.29 -1.61
CA LEU A 150 -12.03 -2.93 -0.79
C LEU A 150 -10.63 -2.39 -1.07
N SER A 151 -10.49 -1.32 -1.86
CA SER A 151 -9.21 -0.84 -2.37
C SER A 151 -8.21 -0.47 -1.27
N ALA A 152 -8.69 0.09 -0.15
CA ALA A 152 -7.86 0.44 1.00
C ALA A 152 -7.28 -0.77 1.75
N GLY A 153 -7.88 -1.96 1.58
CA GLY A 153 -7.44 -3.21 2.20
C GLY A 153 -6.50 -4.04 1.34
N ILE A 154 -6.15 -3.57 0.13
CA ILE A 154 -5.24 -4.29 -0.76
C ILE A 154 -3.85 -4.36 -0.13
N THR A 155 -3.32 -5.58 -0.03
CA THR A 155 -1.93 -5.84 0.38
C THR A 155 -1.14 -6.34 -0.82
N TYR A 156 0.20 -6.29 -0.76
CA TYR A 156 1.03 -6.80 -1.84
C TYR A 156 2.25 -7.57 -1.33
N SER A 157 2.78 -8.46 -2.17
CA SER A 157 4.05 -9.16 -1.97
C SER A 157 4.87 -9.16 -3.26
N GLY A 158 6.17 -8.97 -3.10
CA GLY A 158 7.10 -8.77 -4.21
C GLY A 158 8.00 -7.57 -3.95
N GLN A 159 9.08 -7.49 -4.71
CA GLN A 159 10.03 -6.38 -4.69
C GLN A 159 10.37 -6.06 -6.14
N VAL A 160 10.52 -4.80 -6.46
CA VAL A 160 10.95 -4.35 -7.78
C VAL A 160 12.34 -3.78 -7.63
N ASP A 161 13.32 -4.41 -8.29
CA ASP A 161 14.66 -3.84 -8.38
C ASP A 161 14.67 -2.80 -9.50
N ALA A 162 14.42 -1.56 -9.12
CA ALA A 162 14.50 -0.38 -9.97
C ALA A 162 15.86 -0.18 -10.65
N ALA A 163 16.94 -0.87 -10.21
CA ALA A 163 18.28 -0.78 -10.79
C ALA A 163 18.53 -1.77 -11.93
N THR A 164 17.86 -2.92 -11.90
CA THR A 164 18.13 -4.00 -12.85
C THR A 164 17.02 -4.03 -13.90
N PRO A 165 17.34 -3.87 -15.19
CA PRO A 165 16.35 -4.02 -16.24
C PRO A 165 15.69 -5.40 -16.20
N GLY A 166 14.37 -5.44 -16.30
CA GLY A 166 13.63 -6.68 -16.22
C GLY A 166 12.17 -6.47 -15.84
N ASP A 167 11.45 -7.58 -15.84
CA ASP A 167 10.05 -7.65 -15.44
C ASP A 167 9.95 -8.18 -14.01
N TYR A 168 9.35 -7.39 -13.14
CA TYR A 168 9.19 -7.68 -11.73
C TYR A 168 7.70 -7.90 -11.42
N PRO A 169 7.24 -9.15 -11.28
CA PRO A 169 5.86 -9.41 -10.90
C PRO A 169 5.66 -9.09 -9.40
N VAL A 170 4.67 -8.25 -9.11
CA VAL A 170 4.19 -7.99 -7.74
C VAL A 170 2.76 -8.50 -7.63
N VAL A 171 2.50 -9.29 -6.59
CA VAL A 171 1.20 -9.93 -6.36
C VAL A 171 0.42 -9.12 -5.34
N TYR A 172 -0.71 -8.59 -5.76
CA TYR A 172 -1.67 -7.87 -4.93
C TYR A 172 -2.74 -8.84 -4.44
N THR A 173 -3.21 -8.66 -3.21
CA THR A 173 -4.21 -9.48 -2.54
C THR A 173 -5.30 -8.59 -1.97
N ALA A 174 -6.56 -8.92 -2.27
CA ALA A 174 -7.74 -8.37 -1.61
C ALA A 174 -8.49 -9.51 -0.92
N THR A 175 -9.07 -9.23 0.24
CA THR A 175 -9.87 -10.19 1.01
C THR A 175 -11.10 -9.46 1.53
N ASP A 176 -12.27 -10.04 1.31
CA ASP A 176 -13.55 -9.52 1.77
C ASP A 176 -13.80 -9.85 3.25
N SER A 177 -14.95 -9.45 3.78
CA SER A 177 -15.34 -9.70 5.18
C SER A 177 -15.72 -11.16 5.44
N ALA A 178 -16.14 -11.91 4.40
CA ALA A 178 -16.45 -13.33 4.45
C ALA A 178 -15.20 -14.24 4.41
N GLY A 179 -14.03 -13.66 4.09
CA GLY A 179 -12.75 -14.31 3.98
C GLY A 179 -12.43 -14.84 2.57
N ASN A 180 -13.23 -14.54 1.55
CA ASN A 180 -12.90 -14.89 0.18
C ASN A 180 -11.77 -13.98 -0.31
N ARG A 181 -10.83 -14.57 -1.05
CA ARG A 181 -9.57 -13.93 -1.40
C ARG A 181 -9.31 -14.01 -2.89
N ALA A 182 -8.94 -12.87 -3.46
CA ALA A 182 -8.46 -12.77 -4.84
C ALA A 182 -7.05 -12.22 -4.87
N THR A 183 -6.34 -12.54 -5.95
CA THR A 183 -5.00 -12.02 -6.22
C THR A 183 -4.90 -11.46 -7.64
N HIS A 184 -4.18 -10.36 -7.80
CA HIS A 184 -3.88 -9.75 -9.10
C HIS A 184 -2.38 -9.53 -9.22
N THR A 185 -1.78 -9.86 -10.36
CA THR A 185 -0.33 -9.67 -10.57
C THR A 185 -0.11 -8.48 -11.48
N VAL A 186 0.63 -7.49 -10.99
CA VAL A 186 1.09 -6.35 -11.80
C VAL A 186 2.56 -6.57 -12.13
N THR A 187 2.89 -6.53 -13.42
CA THR A 187 4.28 -6.65 -13.88
C THR A 187 4.89 -5.27 -14.00
N PHE A 188 5.91 -4.99 -13.19
CA PHE A 188 6.67 -3.76 -13.30
C PHE A 188 7.84 -3.98 -14.27
N THR A 189 7.79 -3.32 -15.41
CA THR A 189 8.86 -3.38 -16.41
C THR A 189 9.84 -2.24 -16.15
N VAL A 190 11.03 -2.60 -15.68
CA VAL A 190 12.17 -1.69 -15.57
C VAL A 190 12.92 -1.77 -16.89
N ALA A 191 12.90 -0.68 -17.65
CA ALA A 191 13.55 -0.63 -18.95
C ALA A 191 15.07 -0.70 -18.81
N ALA A 192 15.73 -1.31 -19.79
CA ALA A 192 17.17 -1.19 -19.93
C ALA A 192 17.54 0.27 -20.17
N ALA A 193 18.56 0.76 -19.44
CA ALA A 193 19.18 2.02 -19.79
C ALA A 193 19.55 1.94 -21.29
N PRO A 194 19.18 2.95 -22.11
CA PRO A 194 19.48 2.92 -23.52
C PRO A 194 20.98 2.69 -23.70
N ALA A 195 21.33 1.75 -24.59
CA ALA A 195 22.73 1.49 -24.92
C ALA A 195 23.37 2.83 -25.29
N VAL A 196 24.39 3.22 -24.52
CA VAL A 196 25.20 4.39 -24.84
C VAL A 196 25.65 4.22 -26.29
N PRO A 197 25.33 5.15 -27.21
CA PRO A 197 25.95 5.14 -28.52
C PRO A 197 27.43 5.27 -28.25
N THR A 198 28.21 4.23 -28.52
CA THR A 198 29.66 4.34 -28.70
C THR A 198 29.84 5.17 -29.96
N GLY A 199 29.67 6.49 -29.82
CA GLY A 199 30.01 7.46 -30.85
C GLY A 199 31.50 7.29 -31.12
N GLY A 200 31.80 6.80 -32.32
CA GLY A 200 33.16 6.57 -32.76
C GLY A 200 33.99 7.83 -32.59
N SER A 201 34.99 7.77 -31.71
CA SER A 201 36.18 8.55 -31.86
C SER A 201 36.95 7.94 -33.02
N ASP A 202 36.88 8.58 -34.19
CA ASP A 202 37.93 8.42 -35.18
C ASP A 202 39.19 9.02 -34.54
N ALA A 203 40.05 8.13 -34.05
CA ALA A 203 41.26 8.46 -33.33
C ALA A 203 42.32 8.93 -34.32
N GLY A 204 42.34 10.24 -34.57
CA GLY A 204 43.56 10.95 -34.93
C GLY A 204 44.53 10.89 -33.76
N SER A 205 45.53 10.01 -33.87
CA SER A 205 46.67 9.86 -32.96
C SER A 205 47.35 11.21 -32.65
N GLY A 206 47.49 11.52 -31.36
CA GLY A 206 48.27 12.65 -30.86
C GLY A 206 48.36 12.62 -29.34
N GLY A 207 49.43 12.04 -28.81
CA GLY A 207 49.71 12.01 -27.38
C GLY A 207 49.88 13.41 -26.80
N GLY A 208 48.90 13.84 -26.02
CA GLY A 208 48.95 14.96 -25.10
C GLY A 208 47.93 14.69 -24.01
N THR A 209 48.32 14.80 -22.75
CA THR A 209 47.37 14.74 -21.62
C THR A 209 46.45 15.95 -21.74
N ALA A 210 45.29 15.76 -22.37
CA ALA A 210 44.25 16.76 -22.44
C ALA A 210 43.83 17.12 -21.01
N GLY A 211 43.76 18.42 -20.70
CA GLY A 211 43.22 18.91 -19.44
C GLY A 211 41.74 18.54 -19.26
N PRO A 212 41.14 18.88 -18.10
CA PRO A 212 39.73 18.61 -17.85
C PRO A 212 38.85 19.18 -18.96
N ILE A 213 37.88 18.37 -19.42
CA ILE A 213 36.86 18.82 -20.37
C ILE A 213 35.89 19.70 -19.59
N THR A 214 35.68 20.90 -20.08
CA THR A 214 34.69 21.85 -19.54
C THR A 214 33.58 22.08 -20.56
N TYR A 215 32.35 22.14 -20.08
CA TYR A 215 31.20 22.61 -20.84
C TYR A 215 31.33 24.12 -21.12
N GLU A 216 30.53 24.66 -22.06
CA GLU A 216 30.58 26.09 -22.44
C GLU A 216 30.40 27.05 -21.26
N ASN A 217 29.78 26.60 -20.18
CA ASN A 217 29.56 27.34 -18.94
C ASN A 217 30.66 27.15 -17.88
N GLY A 218 31.81 26.56 -18.23
CA GLY A 218 32.96 26.38 -17.33
C GLY A 218 32.80 25.22 -16.33
N ILE A 219 31.76 24.40 -16.49
CA ILE A 219 31.49 23.24 -15.65
C ILE A 219 32.34 22.05 -16.11
N VAL A 220 33.02 21.38 -15.19
CA VAL A 220 33.84 20.20 -15.49
C VAL A 220 32.96 18.97 -15.74
N GLU A 221 33.29 18.25 -16.81
CA GLU A 221 32.77 16.93 -17.10
C GLU A 221 33.37 15.93 -16.10
N PRO A 222 32.57 15.32 -15.20
CA PRO A 222 33.10 14.48 -14.13
C PRO A 222 33.90 13.27 -14.62
N THR A 223 33.60 12.76 -15.82
CA THR A 223 34.35 11.63 -16.42
C THR A 223 35.71 12.05 -17.02
N SER A 224 35.95 13.36 -17.20
CA SER A 224 37.22 13.88 -17.70
C SER A 224 38.28 14.10 -16.61
N ILE A 225 37.92 13.87 -15.34
CA ILE A 225 38.80 14.05 -14.18
C ILE A 225 38.81 12.83 -13.26
N THR A 226 39.99 12.56 -12.70
CA THR A 226 40.15 11.64 -11.57
C THR A 226 39.90 12.41 -10.27
N PRO A 227 38.90 12.04 -9.46
CA PRO A 227 38.61 12.73 -8.22
C PRO A 227 39.60 12.34 -7.13
N THR A 228 39.84 13.24 -6.19
CA THR A 228 40.50 12.92 -4.92
C THR A 228 39.53 12.12 -4.05
N VAL A 229 39.92 10.92 -3.63
CA VAL A 229 39.14 10.15 -2.65
C VAL A 229 39.31 10.78 -1.27
N ILE A 230 38.20 11.11 -0.61
CA ILE A 230 38.26 11.73 0.71
C ILE A 230 38.71 10.71 1.78
N SER A 231 39.54 11.15 2.72
CA SER A 231 40.14 10.28 3.74
C SER A 231 39.26 10.07 4.97
N ASP A 232 38.28 10.95 5.22
CA ASP A 232 37.38 10.90 6.37
C ASP A 232 35.93 11.12 5.93
N PRO A 233 35.28 10.09 5.36
CA PRO A 233 33.90 10.18 4.92
C PRO A 233 32.88 10.21 6.07
N ASP A 234 33.28 9.81 7.30
CA ASP A 234 32.41 9.82 8.47
C ASP A 234 32.28 11.21 9.10
N SER A 235 33.16 12.15 8.76
CA SER A 235 33.04 13.54 9.20
C SER A 235 31.76 14.20 8.68
N VAL A 236 31.01 14.85 9.57
CA VAL A 236 29.84 15.65 9.20
C VAL A 236 30.19 16.84 8.29
N THR A 237 31.45 17.26 8.29
CA THR A 237 31.97 18.34 7.43
C THR A 237 32.67 17.82 6.17
N ALA A 238 32.58 16.52 5.86
CA ALA A 238 33.17 15.94 4.66
C ALA A 238 32.66 16.64 3.39
N VAL A 239 33.56 17.01 2.47
CA VAL A 239 33.19 17.67 1.21
C VAL A 239 33.32 16.68 0.07
N VAL A 240 32.19 16.37 -0.57
CA VAL A 240 32.12 15.61 -1.82
C VAL A 240 31.55 16.52 -2.90
N ASN A 241 32.16 16.47 -4.07
CA ASN A 241 31.80 17.29 -5.23
C ASN A 241 32.46 16.68 -6.48
N LYS A 242 32.51 17.42 -7.59
CA LYS A 242 33.12 16.91 -8.83
C LYS A 242 34.57 16.47 -8.69
N TYR A 243 35.35 17.11 -7.82
CA TYR A 243 36.76 16.81 -7.63
C TYR A 243 37.01 15.87 -6.45
N ARG A 244 35.99 15.59 -5.63
CA ARG A 244 36.14 14.84 -4.38
C ARG A 244 35.10 13.73 -4.27
N ALA A 245 35.58 12.49 -4.22
CA ALA A 245 34.73 11.30 -4.19
C ALA A 245 34.82 10.56 -2.86
N LEU A 246 33.74 9.86 -2.52
CA LEU A 246 33.69 8.92 -1.41
C LEU A 246 34.50 7.65 -1.73
N PRO A 247 35.17 7.03 -0.72
CA PRO A 247 35.89 5.77 -0.91
C PRO A 247 34.97 4.65 -1.40
N ASP A 248 35.43 3.78 -2.29
CA ASP A 248 34.60 2.65 -2.75
C ASP A 248 34.10 1.79 -1.59
N GLY A 249 32.82 1.41 -1.63
CA GLY A 249 32.18 0.56 -0.61
C GLY A 249 31.84 1.26 0.71
N TRP A 250 32.17 2.54 0.89
CA TRP A 250 31.74 3.28 2.08
C TRP A 250 30.24 3.62 2.01
N GLU A 251 29.52 3.33 3.09
CA GLU A 251 28.16 3.77 3.37
C GLU A 251 28.06 4.22 4.84
N PRO A 252 27.20 5.20 5.16
CA PRO A 252 26.99 5.61 6.55
C PRO A 252 26.33 4.49 7.37
N ASN A 253 26.86 4.22 8.56
CA ASN A 253 26.39 3.17 9.46
C ASN A 253 25.44 3.67 10.57
N ASP A 254 25.10 4.97 10.55
CA ASP A 254 24.32 5.68 11.56
C ASP A 254 23.06 6.34 10.97
N LEU A 255 22.55 5.80 9.86
CA LEU A 255 21.29 6.25 9.25
C LEU A 255 20.10 5.98 10.17
N VAL A 256 19.25 6.99 10.33
CA VAL A 256 17.98 6.90 11.05
C VAL A 256 16.86 7.42 10.17
N SER A 257 15.66 6.87 10.36
CA SER A 257 14.48 7.32 9.63
C SER A 257 14.07 8.72 10.10
N ILE A 258 13.61 9.54 9.16
CA ILE A 258 13.09 10.88 9.39
C ILE A 258 11.67 11.02 8.86
N THR A 259 10.89 11.91 9.49
CA THR A 259 9.61 12.36 8.93
C THR A 259 9.87 13.42 7.87
N THR A 260 9.23 13.27 6.71
CA THR A 260 9.44 14.14 5.55
C THR A 260 8.23 15.02 5.21
N ASN A 261 7.12 14.92 5.96
CA ASN A 261 5.87 15.65 5.76
C ASN A 261 5.26 15.55 4.34
N GLY A 262 5.30 14.36 3.74
CA GLY A 262 4.53 14.09 2.50
C GLY A 262 5.17 13.08 1.55
N ALA A 263 6.48 12.83 1.65
CA ALA A 263 7.23 11.97 0.74
C ALA A 263 7.48 10.53 1.24
N GLY A 264 6.86 10.12 2.35
CA GLY A 264 7.15 8.83 2.99
C GLY A 264 8.37 8.88 3.91
N ALA A 265 9.03 7.74 4.15
CA ALA A 265 10.19 7.67 5.05
C ALA A 265 11.48 8.09 4.32
N GLY A 266 12.18 9.09 4.84
CA GLY A 266 13.55 9.41 4.43
C GLY A 266 14.57 8.90 5.44
N TYR A 267 15.85 8.89 5.09
CA TYR A 267 16.94 8.58 6.01
C TYR A 267 17.99 9.69 5.99
N LEU A 268 18.47 10.06 7.18
CA LEU A 268 19.63 10.92 7.37
C LEU A 268 20.53 10.29 8.42
N ARG A 269 21.82 10.62 8.43
CA ARG A 269 22.70 10.28 9.55
C ARG A 269 22.15 10.91 10.83
N ALA A 270 22.26 10.19 11.94
CA ALA A 270 21.71 10.57 13.24
C ALA A 270 21.82 12.07 13.62
N PRO A 271 22.98 12.75 13.50
CA PRO A 271 23.07 14.18 13.83
C PRO A 271 22.25 15.08 12.88
N ALA A 272 22.24 14.77 11.58
CA ALA A 272 21.45 15.52 10.60
C ALA A 272 19.94 15.27 10.78
N ALA A 273 19.55 14.05 11.13
CA ALA A 273 18.16 13.71 11.45
C ALA A 273 17.62 14.49 12.66
N ALA A 274 18.38 14.51 13.76
CA ALA A 274 18.00 15.27 14.96
C ALA A 274 17.89 16.77 14.68
N ALA A 275 18.79 17.31 13.85
CA ALA A 275 18.74 18.69 13.40
C ALA A 275 17.53 18.99 12.50
N TRP A 276 17.20 18.06 11.60
CA TRP A 276 16.05 18.16 10.70
C TRP A 276 14.73 18.22 11.48
N GLU A 277 14.57 17.39 12.52
CA GLU A 277 13.40 17.43 13.40
C GLU A 277 13.26 18.78 14.11
N GLN A 278 14.35 19.32 14.66
CA GLN A 278 14.35 20.64 15.32
C GLN A 278 14.01 21.76 14.33
N MET A 279 14.57 21.72 13.12
CA MET A 279 14.31 22.71 12.09
C MET A 279 12.85 22.69 11.63
N GLN A 280 12.28 21.49 11.41
CA GLN A 280 10.87 21.34 11.07
C GLN A 280 9.95 21.88 12.17
N GLN A 281 10.24 21.56 13.43
CA GLN A 281 9.44 22.02 14.56
C GLN A 281 9.45 23.55 14.67
N ALA A 282 10.61 24.19 14.49
CA ALA A 282 10.72 25.64 14.53
C ALA A 282 10.02 26.33 13.35
N ALA A 283 10.05 25.74 12.16
CA ALA A 283 9.28 26.23 11.02
C ALA A 283 7.76 26.12 11.29
N LYS A 284 7.33 25.00 11.88
CA LYS A 284 5.93 24.73 12.23
C LYS A 284 5.39 25.70 13.26
N GLU A 285 6.19 26.12 14.23
CA GLU A 285 5.83 27.17 15.20
C GLU A 285 5.54 28.52 14.55
N GLN A 286 6.04 28.73 13.33
CA GLN A 286 5.76 29.90 12.50
C GLN A 286 4.69 29.64 11.43
N GLY A 287 3.98 28.51 11.54
CA GLY A 287 2.91 28.11 10.61
C GLY A 287 3.41 27.58 9.27
N LEU A 288 4.69 27.19 9.18
CA LEU A 288 5.29 26.66 7.95
C LEU A 288 5.49 25.15 8.04
N THR A 289 5.09 24.43 7.00
CA THR A 289 5.44 23.01 6.82
C THR A 289 6.55 22.90 5.80
N LEU A 290 7.68 22.34 6.23
CA LEU A 290 8.79 21.95 5.35
C LEU A 290 8.56 20.51 4.89
N ILE A 291 8.65 20.26 3.59
CA ILE A 291 8.52 18.93 3.00
C ILE A 291 9.89 18.47 2.53
N GLY A 292 10.45 17.44 3.16
CA GLY A 292 11.61 16.75 2.62
C GLY A 292 11.16 15.82 1.50
N PHE A 293 11.84 15.78 0.36
CA PHE A 293 11.45 14.89 -0.74
C PHE A 293 12.61 14.06 -1.32
N SER A 294 13.85 14.35 -0.94
CA SER A 294 14.99 13.46 -1.17
C SER A 294 16.01 13.60 -0.04
N ALA A 295 16.54 12.50 0.48
CA ALA A 295 17.52 12.51 1.58
C ALA A 295 18.68 11.57 1.26
N TYR A 296 19.09 10.66 2.15
CA TYR A 296 20.10 9.65 1.83
C TYR A 296 19.79 8.91 0.53
N ARG A 297 20.80 8.76 -0.33
CA ARG A 297 20.74 7.92 -1.54
C ARG A 297 21.98 7.05 -1.60
N SER A 298 21.81 5.74 -1.78
CA SER A 298 22.94 4.83 -1.97
C SER A 298 23.71 5.12 -3.26
N GLN A 299 24.95 4.63 -3.37
CA GLN A 299 25.74 4.73 -4.61
C GLN A 299 24.98 4.20 -5.83
N ALA A 300 24.30 3.05 -5.68
CA ALA A 300 23.51 2.45 -6.75
C ALA A 300 22.37 3.38 -7.21
N THR A 301 21.70 4.03 -6.27
CA THR A 301 20.65 5.01 -6.55
C THR A 301 21.21 6.25 -7.25
N GLN A 302 22.35 6.78 -6.78
CA GLN A 302 23.01 7.91 -7.44
C GLN A 302 23.47 7.56 -8.87
N ASN A 303 23.99 6.35 -9.07
CA ASN A 303 24.38 5.83 -10.38
C ASN A 303 23.22 5.83 -11.36
N ARG A 304 22.10 5.24 -10.97
CA ARG A 304 20.89 5.25 -11.80
C ARG A 304 20.43 6.68 -12.10
N LEU A 305 20.34 7.54 -11.08
CA LEU A 305 19.85 8.91 -11.27
C LEU A 305 20.72 9.70 -12.25
N TYR A 306 22.05 9.66 -12.06
CA TYR A 306 22.98 10.39 -12.92
C TYR A 306 22.89 9.94 -14.38
N PHE A 307 22.90 8.63 -14.63
CA PHE A 307 22.87 8.11 -16.00
C PHE A 307 21.50 8.27 -16.65
N ASN A 308 20.40 8.27 -15.89
CA ASN A 308 19.07 8.60 -16.41
C ASN A 308 19.00 10.04 -16.88
N TYR A 309 19.42 11.01 -16.05
CA TYR A 309 19.50 12.40 -16.47
C TYR A 309 20.46 12.59 -17.63
N ARG A 310 21.57 11.84 -17.68
CA ARG A 310 22.48 11.91 -18.81
C ARG A 310 21.92 11.39 -20.12
N ALA A 311 21.05 10.40 -20.07
CA ALA A 311 20.40 9.89 -21.27
C ALA A 311 19.41 10.92 -21.86
N SER A 312 18.71 11.69 -21.03
CA SER A 312 17.75 12.70 -21.47
C SER A 312 18.37 14.07 -21.73
N ASP A 313 19.44 14.42 -21.01
CA ASP A 313 20.12 15.71 -21.07
C ASP A 313 21.63 15.52 -20.99
N VAL A 314 22.22 15.10 -22.11
CA VAL A 314 23.65 14.82 -22.24
C VAL A 314 24.51 16.04 -21.86
N GLN A 315 24.03 17.24 -22.19
CA GLN A 315 24.81 18.48 -22.07
C GLN A 315 24.77 19.05 -20.66
N ASN A 316 23.60 19.10 -20.01
CA ASN A 316 23.45 19.85 -18.76
C ASN A 316 23.34 18.97 -17.52
N ALA A 317 23.13 17.65 -17.62
CA ALA A 317 22.88 16.82 -16.45
C ALA A 317 23.98 16.85 -15.38
N ALA A 318 25.22 17.24 -15.68
CA ALA A 318 26.30 17.27 -14.67
C ALA A 318 26.26 18.58 -13.89
N MET A 319 25.46 19.53 -14.32
CA MET A 319 25.21 20.75 -13.58
C MET A 319 24.25 20.50 -12.42
N TYR A 320 23.31 19.56 -12.54
CA TYR A 320 22.24 19.37 -11.54
C TYR A 320 22.14 17.92 -11.02
N SER A 321 22.97 17.00 -11.52
CA SER A 321 23.06 15.65 -10.99
C SER A 321 24.51 15.25 -10.79
N ALA A 322 24.83 14.88 -9.55
CA ALA A 322 26.17 14.47 -9.17
C ALA A 322 26.58 13.13 -9.78
N TYR A 323 27.85 12.99 -10.16
CA TYR A 323 28.40 11.70 -10.55
C TYR A 323 28.40 10.75 -9.33
N PRO A 324 28.25 9.43 -9.50
CA PRO A 324 28.28 8.48 -8.39
C PRO A 324 29.56 8.58 -7.56
N ARG A 325 29.44 8.39 -6.25
CA ARG A 325 30.46 8.68 -5.21
C ARG A 325 30.77 10.16 -5.01
N ARG A 326 30.17 11.07 -5.78
CA ARG A 326 30.41 12.52 -5.72
C ARG A 326 29.17 13.30 -5.30
N SER A 327 28.16 12.61 -4.79
CA SER A 327 26.89 13.19 -4.32
C SER A 327 26.86 13.32 -2.80
N GLU A 328 26.42 14.47 -2.31
CA GLU A 328 26.23 14.67 -0.86
C GLU A 328 25.08 13.85 -0.28
N HIS A 329 24.13 13.39 -1.10
CA HIS A 329 23.08 12.47 -0.64
C HIS A 329 23.65 11.12 -0.22
N GLU A 330 24.77 10.69 -0.82
CA GLU A 330 25.45 9.45 -0.41
C GLU A 330 26.08 9.58 0.98
N LEU A 331 26.33 10.80 1.47
CA LEU A 331 26.77 11.02 2.86
C LEU A 331 25.65 10.82 3.87
N GLY A 332 24.37 10.83 3.46
CA GLY A 332 23.24 10.90 4.39
C GLY A 332 23.19 12.22 5.19
N LEU A 333 23.83 13.27 4.66
CA LEU A 333 23.91 14.60 5.27
C LEU A 333 23.21 15.67 4.43
N ALA A 334 22.67 15.32 3.27
CA ALA A 334 21.91 16.22 2.41
C ALA A 334 20.43 15.87 2.40
N ILE A 335 19.59 16.89 2.30
CA ILE A 335 18.14 16.78 2.12
C ILE A 335 17.64 17.84 1.17
N ASP A 336 16.80 17.42 0.22
CA ASP A 336 16.04 18.31 -0.66
C ASP A 336 14.72 18.67 0.00
N ILE A 337 14.46 19.96 0.15
CA ILE A 337 13.33 20.52 0.88
C ILE A 337 12.49 21.40 -0.04
N GLY A 338 11.17 21.27 0.06
CA GLY A 338 10.18 22.03 -0.71
C GLY A 338 8.97 22.46 0.12
N TYR A 339 8.07 23.23 -0.52
CA TYR A 339 6.68 23.40 -0.04
C TYR A 339 5.75 22.29 -0.59
N ASN A 340 6.26 21.50 -1.54
CA ASN A 340 5.67 20.32 -2.15
C ASN A 340 6.80 19.33 -2.47
N MET A 341 6.52 18.25 -3.21
CA MET A 341 7.49 17.22 -3.58
C MET A 341 8.17 17.47 -4.93
N THR A 342 8.44 18.71 -5.30
CA THR A 342 9.07 19.06 -6.59
C THR A 342 10.29 19.94 -6.40
N CYS A 343 11.30 19.78 -7.26
CA CYS A 343 12.40 20.74 -7.42
C CYS A 343 11.86 21.99 -8.13
N ALA A 344 11.18 22.85 -7.39
CA ALA A 344 10.52 24.02 -7.93
C ALA A 344 11.49 25.20 -8.04
N ASP A 345 11.58 25.81 -9.22
CA ASP A 345 12.44 26.97 -9.48
C ASP A 345 12.08 28.18 -8.61
N ASP A 346 10.79 28.32 -8.25
CA ASP A 346 10.25 29.41 -7.41
C ASP A 346 10.26 29.09 -5.90
N PHE A 347 10.93 28.00 -5.49
CA PHE A 347 10.98 27.61 -4.09
C PHE A 347 11.63 28.68 -3.20
N ALA A 348 12.66 29.38 -3.69
CA ALA A 348 13.35 30.43 -2.94
C ALA A 348 12.42 31.60 -2.58
N GLU A 349 11.42 31.88 -3.43
CA GLU A 349 10.42 32.92 -3.29
C GLU A 349 9.20 32.48 -2.47
N SER A 350 9.14 31.21 -2.07
CA SER A 350 8.12 30.73 -1.14
C SER A 350 8.35 31.22 0.29
N ALA A 351 7.35 31.06 1.16
CA ALA A 351 7.52 31.37 2.58
C ALA A 351 8.55 30.42 3.23
N GLN A 352 8.52 29.14 2.84
CA GLN A 352 9.43 28.10 3.31
C GLN A 352 10.88 28.38 2.87
N GLY A 353 11.11 28.68 1.59
CA GLY A 353 12.44 28.96 1.06
C GLY A 353 13.08 30.19 1.71
N ARG A 354 12.33 31.30 1.82
CA ARG A 354 12.79 32.50 2.56
C ARG A 354 13.11 32.20 4.02
N TRP A 355 12.28 31.40 4.68
CA TRP A 355 12.50 31.02 6.07
C TRP A 355 13.77 30.19 6.23
N LEU A 356 13.98 29.19 5.37
CA LEU A 356 15.18 28.34 5.39
C LEU A 356 16.44 29.16 5.14
N ALA A 357 16.45 30.06 4.15
CA ALA A 357 17.58 30.93 3.86
C ALA A 357 18.02 31.78 5.08
N GLN A 358 17.08 32.11 5.97
CA GLN A 358 17.35 32.89 7.18
C GLN A 358 17.62 32.05 8.44
N ASN A 359 17.20 30.79 8.47
CA ASN A 359 17.16 30.01 9.72
C ASN A 359 17.88 28.65 9.67
N ALA A 360 18.06 28.04 8.50
CA ALA A 360 18.61 26.68 8.39
C ALA A 360 19.97 26.52 9.08
N HIS A 361 20.82 27.55 9.00
CA HIS A 361 22.16 27.56 9.59
C HIS A 361 22.14 27.38 11.12
N ARG A 362 21.08 27.82 11.79
CA ARG A 362 20.91 27.71 13.25
C ARG A 362 20.75 26.26 13.71
N TYR A 363 20.33 25.39 12.79
CA TYR A 363 20.17 23.96 13.00
C TYR A 363 21.30 23.15 12.37
N GLY A 364 22.31 23.80 11.79
CA GLY A 364 23.45 23.12 11.18
C GLY A 364 23.29 22.78 9.69
N PHE A 365 22.26 23.30 9.01
CA PHE A 365 22.07 23.15 7.57
C PHE A 365 22.46 24.42 6.79
N VAL A 366 23.05 24.25 5.62
CA VAL A 366 23.33 25.34 4.68
C VAL A 366 22.67 25.08 3.33
N LEU A 367 22.22 26.15 2.66
CA LEU A 367 21.86 26.08 1.25
C LEU A 367 23.15 25.82 0.45
N ARG A 368 23.26 24.64 -0.15
CA ARG A 368 24.56 24.13 -0.61
C ARG A 368 25.04 24.77 -1.91
N TYR A 369 24.11 25.03 -2.82
CA TYR A 369 24.39 25.49 -4.17
C TYR A 369 23.74 26.86 -4.39
N LEU A 370 24.54 27.91 -4.30
CA LEU A 370 24.15 29.31 -4.42
C LEU A 370 24.25 29.81 -5.88
N PRO A 371 23.42 30.76 -6.30
CA PRO A 371 23.31 31.15 -7.72
C PRO A 371 24.58 31.84 -8.26
N ASP A 372 25.34 32.52 -7.40
CA ASP A 372 26.60 33.19 -7.74
C ASP A 372 27.83 32.30 -7.54
N LYS A 373 27.64 31.03 -7.13
CA LYS A 373 28.72 30.10 -6.77
C LYS A 373 28.83 28.89 -7.69
N VAL A 374 28.14 28.89 -8.83
CA VAL A 374 28.09 27.77 -9.79
C VAL A 374 29.48 27.29 -10.23
N LEU A 375 30.41 28.20 -10.51
CA LEU A 375 31.78 27.83 -10.90
C LEU A 375 32.63 27.31 -9.74
N VAL A 376 32.27 27.64 -8.50
CA VAL A 376 32.98 27.17 -7.30
C VAL A 376 32.48 25.78 -6.92
N THR A 377 31.16 25.59 -6.84
CA THR A 377 30.55 24.31 -6.45
C THR A 377 30.52 23.30 -7.60
N GLN A 378 30.59 23.80 -8.84
CA GLN A 378 30.41 23.04 -10.08
C GLN A 378 29.00 22.47 -10.28
N TYR A 379 28.01 22.98 -9.54
CA TYR A 379 26.59 22.66 -9.68
C TYR A 379 25.77 23.92 -9.90
N ALA A 380 24.66 23.79 -10.61
CA ALA A 380 23.67 24.83 -10.82
C ALA A 380 23.07 25.30 -9.49
N TYR A 381 22.35 26.41 -9.52
CA TYR A 381 21.57 26.86 -8.38
C TYR A 381 20.49 25.83 -8.02
N GLU A 382 20.44 25.41 -6.76
CA GLU A 382 19.44 24.46 -6.28
C GLU A 382 18.85 25.01 -4.97
N PRO A 383 17.75 25.80 -5.02
CA PRO A 383 17.16 26.42 -3.84
C PRO A 383 16.65 25.41 -2.80
N TRP A 384 16.48 24.15 -3.21
CA TRP A 384 15.94 23.06 -2.40
C TRP A 384 17.02 22.23 -1.68
N HIS A 385 18.29 22.23 -2.11
CA HIS A 385 19.31 21.31 -1.58
C HIS A 385 20.00 21.88 -0.33
N TYR A 386 19.72 21.28 0.84
CA TYR A 386 20.31 21.67 2.11
C TYR A 386 21.28 20.61 2.64
N ARG A 387 22.47 21.06 3.02
CA ARG A 387 23.57 20.22 3.50
C ARG A 387 23.82 20.43 4.99
N TYR A 388 23.74 19.38 5.79
CA TYR A 388 24.11 19.39 7.21
C TYR A 388 25.63 19.36 7.38
N VAL A 389 26.14 20.29 8.19
CA VAL A 389 27.56 20.47 8.50
C VAL A 389 27.81 20.72 10.00
N GLY A 390 26.76 20.66 10.81
CA GLY A 390 26.79 21.05 12.22
C GLY A 390 26.58 22.57 12.42
N PRO A 391 26.06 22.98 13.59
CA PRO A 391 25.62 24.35 13.84
C PRO A 391 26.73 25.40 13.73
N ASP A 392 27.93 25.10 14.24
CA ASP A 392 29.03 26.06 14.26
C ASP A 392 29.52 26.40 12.85
N LEU A 393 29.77 25.37 12.03
CA LEU A 393 30.20 25.57 10.65
C LEU A 393 29.08 26.17 9.79
N ALA A 394 27.84 25.73 9.97
CA ALA A 394 26.72 26.30 9.22
C ALA A 394 26.55 27.80 9.51
N ALA A 395 26.68 28.21 10.78
CA ALA A 395 26.65 29.62 11.17
C ALA A 395 27.81 30.40 10.53
N ALA A 396 29.02 29.86 10.54
CA ALA A 396 30.19 30.51 9.92
C ALA A 396 29.99 30.71 8.41
N LEU A 397 29.53 29.69 7.69
CA LEU A 397 29.27 29.73 6.25
C LEU A 397 28.14 30.71 5.90
N TRP A 398 27.06 30.71 6.69
CA TRP A 398 25.95 31.65 6.50
C TRP A 398 26.39 33.10 6.71
N GLN A 399 27.24 33.35 7.72
CA GLN A 399 27.71 34.69 8.04
C GLN A 399 28.75 35.21 7.04
N SER A 400 29.59 34.33 6.46
CA SER A 400 30.59 34.72 5.48
C SER A 400 30.09 34.69 4.03
N GLY A 401 28.99 33.98 3.74
CA GLY A 401 28.50 33.73 2.38
C GLY A 401 29.40 32.80 1.58
N GLN A 402 30.31 32.08 2.24
CA GLN A 402 31.20 31.13 1.60
C GLN A 402 30.51 29.79 1.35
N THR A 403 30.94 29.11 0.29
CA THR A 403 30.65 27.68 0.11
C THR A 403 31.56 26.81 0.99
N LEU A 404 31.26 25.51 1.07
CA LEU A 404 32.17 24.54 1.70
C LEU A 404 33.53 24.50 1.00
N GLU A 405 33.56 24.62 -0.33
CA GLU A 405 34.80 24.71 -1.10
C GLU A 405 35.63 25.92 -0.68
N GLU A 406 35.04 27.12 -0.64
CA GLU A 406 35.74 28.36 -0.29
C GLU A 406 36.24 28.34 1.15
N TYR A 407 35.42 27.85 2.08
CA TYR A 407 35.76 27.79 3.50
C TYR A 407 36.94 26.86 3.78
N PHE A 408 37.01 25.72 3.10
CA PHE A 408 38.09 24.75 3.25
C PHE A 408 39.24 24.94 2.25
N GLY A 409 39.18 25.95 1.38
CA GLY A 409 40.21 26.22 0.37
C GLY A 409 40.36 25.10 -0.66
N LEU A 410 39.25 24.51 -1.08
CA LEU A 410 39.20 23.39 -2.00
C LEU A 410 38.97 23.89 -3.42
N GLN A 411 39.75 23.38 -4.38
CA GLN A 411 39.58 23.60 -5.81
C GLN A 411 39.31 22.29 -6.52
#